data_AF-A0A2N2JNM8-F1
#
_entry.id   AF-A0A2N2JNM8-F1
#
_cell.length_a   1.000
_cell.length_b   1.000
_cell.length_c   1.000
_cell.angle_alpha   90.00
_cell.angle_beta   90.00
_cell.angle_gamma   90.00
#
_symmetry.space_group_name_H-M   'P 1'
#
loop_
_entity.id
_entity.type
_entity.pdbx_description
1 polymer ?
#
loop_
_entity_poly.entity_id
_entity_poly.type
_entity_poly.pdbx_seq_one_letter_code
_entity_poly.pdbx_strand_id
1 'polypeptide(L)'
;MKRPAAIALSVALTLGACAQEPSDASSGGLTLTTAAIGDCASNENRDRQFPSGSDRVVLELSGGTLAEPFVATAAKDSETAAGEVVITAVPPGEGMTLRVVACSGASTVWAGETHGVDIFENLKSFPSVFLTPTDEVACTGTAVSADRAARLSEPRAFAALAADADYAYVIGGFNVYSVSTGAEASLGVDRYDRVASEFSAGGGLKAKRGMAYAQLLSDGRVRVFGGATKLKIAQGGTAKPAIYASAVDTPSSASEIYDPSTGVSTVEEVATLPALPVGVTLGDVALAIGGVEDGGVGNGERFSANVTRFAAAGASSATLSAPRFGATVVALTDTLVLVWGGNVDGDPANNGVLIDAGGALSATAFTDLSVTGATSVPIFASGAVVGKDLSGRYQVVIAGGNVINAGPTFPRDVAAARLDVLTVDVGTGSVNVTPVTLGGLAGSFTRAAGSLSKLSDGSLAWFGGFTAFQSNPICGAGNDCIPSDIVRVTVDGLGSATQTVTEVTPRLDLNVGPLGARAVVLGDGSRLFTGGIETITQTTLATDASLVRYDGFDRDLCGEFPLATP
;
A
#
# COMPACT_ATOMS: atom_id res chain seq x y z
N MET A 1 6.65 52.08 53.22
CA MET A 1 5.90 52.69 52.10
C MET A 1 6.86 53.04 50.98
N LYS A 2 6.93 52.20 49.94
CA LYS A 2 7.68 52.47 48.69
C LYS A 2 6.73 52.13 47.54
N ARG A 3 6.44 53.11 46.68
CA ARG A 3 5.58 52.97 45.49
C ARG A 3 6.38 52.34 44.35
N PRO A 4 5.76 51.55 43.45
CA PRO A 4 6.45 50.94 42.32
C PRO A 4 6.63 51.94 41.17
N ALA A 5 7.70 51.74 40.40
CA ALA A 5 8.03 52.47 39.18
C ALA A 5 7.14 52.00 38.02
N ALA A 6 6.57 52.96 37.28
CA ALA A 6 5.93 52.70 36.00
C ALA A 6 6.99 52.81 34.88
N ILE A 7 7.15 51.72 34.13
CA ILE A 7 7.96 51.67 32.91
C ILE A 7 7.05 52.13 31.76
N ALA A 8 7.40 53.27 31.14
CA ALA A 8 6.76 53.73 29.92
C ALA A 8 7.40 53.03 28.72
N LEU A 9 6.62 52.20 28.02
CA LEU A 9 7.00 51.57 26.77
C LEU A 9 6.50 52.44 25.61
N SER A 10 7.40 53.14 24.94
CA SER A 10 7.09 53.89 23.72
C SER A 10 7.10 52.95 22.52
N VAL A 11 5.93 52.63 21.97
CA VAL A 11 5.77 51.93 20.69
C VAL A 11 5.64 52.97 19.59
N ALA A 12 6.63 53.06 18.71
CA ALA A 12 6.55 53.85 17.49
C ALA A 12 5.84 53.02 16.40
N LEU A 13 4.59 53.39 16.06
CA LEU A 13 3.90 52.89 14.87
C LEU A 13 4.42 53.66 13.64
N THR A 14 5.24 53.01 12.82
CA THR A 14 5.45 53.38 11.42
C THR A 14 4.26 52.87 10.59
N LEU A 15 3.34 53.76 10.24
CA LEU A 15 2.31 53.52 9.22
C LEU A 15 2.97 53.59 7.85
N GLY A 16 3.35 52.43 7.29
CA GLY A 16 3.66 52.30 5.88
C GLY A 16 2.35 52.39 5.08
N ALA A 17 2.27 53.33 4.14
CA ALA A 17 1.13 53.45 3.24
C ALA A 17 1.05 52.20 2.35
N CYS A 18 0.01 51.37 2.53
CA CYS A 18 -0.36 50.35 1.57
C CYS A 18 -0.76 51.06 0.27
N ALA A 19 -0.06 50.75 -0.83
CA ALA A 19 -0.55 51.08 -2.15
C ALA A 19 -1.91 50.39 -2.35
N GLN A 20 -2.92 51.15 -2.74
CA GLN A 20 -4.24 50.65 -3.07
C GLN A 20 -4.11 49.68 -4.26
N GLU A 21 -4.44 48.40 -4.06
CA GLU A 21 -4.58 47.45 -5.17
C GLU A 21 -5.72 47.93 -6.10
N PRO A 22 -5.58 47.80 -7.43
CA PRO A 22 -6.57 48.24 -8.39
C PRO A 22 -7.90 47.50 -8.17
N SER A 23 -8.99 48.28 -8.12
CA SER A 23 -10.33 47.87 -7.68
C SER A 23 -11.16 47.08 -8.70
N ASP A 24 -10.53 46.36 -9.63
CA ASP A 24 -11.25 45.52 -10.61
C ASP A 24 -11.46 44.09 -10.07
N ALA A 25 -11.76 43.99 -8.77
CA ALA A 25 -11.92 42.74 -8.03
C ALA A 25 -13.39 42.24 -8.06
N SER A 26 -13.92 41.93 -9.24
CA SER A 26 -15.21 41.23 -9.37
C SER A 26 -15.07 39.80 -9.91
N SER A 27 -13.86 39.26 -9.97
CA SER A 27 -13.63 37.86 -10.33
C SER A 27 -12.75 37.20 -9.29
N GLY A 28 -13.26 36.12 -8.67
CA GLY A 28 -12.45 35.22 -7.87
C GLY A 28 -11.26 34.71 -8.69
N GLY A 29 -10.09 34.70 -8.08
CA GLY A 29 -8.85 34.25 -8.70
C GLY A 29 -8.27 33.07 -7.91
N LEU A 30 -7.91 32.00 -8.61
CA LEU A 30 -7.14 30.91 -8.05
C LEU A 30 -5.68 31.11 -8.44
N THR A 31 -4.80 31.22 -7.44
CA THR A 31 -3.36 31.25 -7.67
C THR A 31 -2.81 29.86 -7.41
N LEU A 32 -2.32 29.20 -8.47
CA LEU A 32 -1.53 28.00 -8.33
C LEU A 32 -0.06 28.37 -8.19
N THR A 33 0.57 27.83 -7.16
CA THR A 33 2.01 27.92 -6.95
C THR A 33 2.59 26.52 -6.96
N THR A 34 3.59 26.27 -7.80
CA THR A 34 4.34 25.01 -7.72
C THR A 34 5.29 25.06 -6.52
N ALA A 35 5.02 24.22 -5.52
CA ALA A 35 5.92 24.06 -4.39
C ALA A 35 6.87 22.89 -4.66
N ALA A 36 8.18 23.13 -4.59
CA ALA A 36 9.16 22.06 -4.63
C ALA A 36 9.01 21.21 -3.37
N ILE A 37 8.76 19.92 -3.56
CA ILE A 37 8.84 18.93 -2.47
C ILE A 37 10.24 18.35 -2.51
N GLY A 38 10.85 18.20 -1.33
CA GLY A 38 12.28 17.95 -1.17
C GLY A 38 12.78 16.62 -1.76
N ASP A 39 13.97 16.21 -1.32
CA ASP A 39 14.95 15.32 -2.00
C ASP A 39 14.51 13.89 -2.43
N CYS A 40 13.22 13.53 -2.49
CA CYS A 40 12.74 12.20 -2.95
C CYS A 40 12.85 11.96 -4.47
N ALA A 41 13.32 12.94 -5.22
CA ALA A 41 13.99 12.73 -6.50
C ALA A 41 15.13 13.74 -6.55
N SER A 42 16.18 13.46 -7.31
CA SER A 42 17.10 14.51 -7.74
C SER A 42 16.31 15.53 -8.56
N ASN A 43 15.74 16.52 -7.86
CA ASN A 43 14.74 17.48 -8.33
C ASN A 43 15.10 18.09 -9.69
N GLU A 44 14.36 17.72 -10.73
CA GLU A 44 14.34 18.47 -11.99
C GLU A 44 13.54 19.79 -11.86
N ASN A 45 12.69 19.95 -10.84
CA ASN A 45 11.92 21.18 -10.56
C ASN A 45 12.31 21.79 -9.20
N ARG A 46 13.57 22.20 -9.02
CA ARG A 46 14.00 22.96 -7.81
C ARG A 46 13.47 24.39 -7.78
N ASP A 47 13.12 24.93 -8.94
CA ASP A 47 12.58 26.27 -9.09
C ASP A 47 11.05 26.15 -9.20
N ARG A 48 10.33 27.08 -8.58
CA ARG A 48 8.86 27.24 -8.68
C ARG A 48 8.48 27.49 -10.14
N GLN A 49 8.55 26.47 -10.97
CA GLN A 49 8.34 26.54 -12.41
C GLN A 49 7.27 25.52 -12.81
N PHE A 50 6.64 25.74 -13.97
CA PHE A 50 5.83 24.73 -14.63
C PHE A 50 6.54 23.38 -14.64
N PRO A 51 5.82 22.26 -14.43
CA PRO A 51 6.44 20.95 -14.46
C PRO A 51 7.25 20.73 -15.76
N SER A 52 8.48 20.24 -15.63
CA SER A 52 9.33 19.92 -16.78
C SER A 52 8.59 19.06 -17.82
N GLY A 53 8.83 19.35 -19.10
CA GLY A 53 8.17 18.67 -20.22
C GLY A 53 6.71 19.08 -20.52
N SER A 54 6.07 19.90 -19.68
CA SER A 54 4.72 20.40 -19.94
C SER A 54 4.69 21.69 -20.79
N ASP A 55 3.64 21.84 -21.60
CA ASP A 55 3.29 23.03 -22.39
C ASP A 55 2.15 23.85 -21.76
N ARG A 56 1.32 23.22 -20.92
CA ARG A 56 0.21 23.85 -20.19
C ARG A 56 -0.17 23.04 -18.96
N VAL A 57 -1.00 23.66 -18.15
CA VAL A 57 -1.72 23.04 -17.05
C VAL A 57 -3.21 23.17 -17.31
N VAL A 58 -3.94 22.07 -17.21
CA VAL A 58 -5.39 21.98 -17.20
C VAL A 58 -5.82 21.72 -15.76
N LEU A 59 -6.89 22.35 -15.34
CA LEU A 59 -7.39 22.24 -13.99
C LEU A 59 -8.89 22.14 -14.01
N GLU A 60 -9.37 21.26 -13.17
CA GLU A 60 -10.75 20.86 -13.05
C GLU A 60 -11.14 21.00 -11.59
N LEU A 61 -12.11 21.86 -11.32
CA LEU A 61 -12.80 21.95 -10.04
C LEU A 61 -14.13 21.21 -10.16
N SER A 62 -14.39 20.30 -9.22
CA SER A 62 -15.63 19.51 -9.21
C SER A 62 -16.14 19.30 -7.78
N GLY A 63 -17.41 18.92 -7.65
CA GLY A 63 -18.03 18.69 -6.35
C GLY A 63 -18.31 19.97 -5.55
N GLY A 64 -18.55 19.82 -4.25
CA GLY A 64 -18.91 20.93 -3.38
C GLY A 64 -20.23 21.60 -3.80
N THR A 65 -20.21 22.92 -3.95
CA THR A 65 -21.36 23.72 -4.39
C THR A 65 -21.44 23.91 -5.91
N LEU A 66 -20.51 23.34 -6.69
CA LEU A 66 -20.53 23.45 -8.15
C LEU A 66 -21.61 22.55 -8.75
N ALA A 67 -22.48 23.12 -9.59
CA ALA A 67 -23.48 22.36 -10.33
C ALA A 67 -22.87 21.51 -11.46
N GLU A 68 -21.80 22.01 -12.07
CA GLU A 68 -21.05 21.34 -13.14
C GLU A 68 -19.54 21.57 -12.90
N PRO A 69 -18.67 20.64 -13.33
CA PRO A 69 -17.23 20.84 -13.23
C PRO A 69 -16.77 22.12 -13.94
N PHE A 70 -15.97 22.92 -13.26
CA PHE A 70 -15.29 24.07 -13.85
C PHE A 70 -13.92 23.64 -14.36
N VAL A 71 -13.65 23.87 -15.64
CA VAL A 71 -12.33 23.57 -16.24
C VAL A 71 -11.69 24.85 -16.75
N ALA A 72 -10.43 25.04 -16.43
CA ALA A 72 -9.61 26.10 -17.01
C ALA A 72 -8.23 25.57 -17.42
N THR A 73 -7.62 26.27 -18.36
CA THR A 73 -6.33 25.92 -18.93
C THR A 73 -5.41 27.13 -18.88
N ALA A 74 -4.18 26.92 -18.45
CA ALA A 74 -3.14 27.92 -18.38
C ALA A 74 -1.92 27.43 -19.15
N ALA A 75 -1.55 28.14 -20.20
CA ALA A 75 -0.35 27.85 -20.97
C ALA A 75 0.91 28.18 -20.16
N LYS A 76 2.03 27.50 -20.44
CA LYS A 76 3.29 27.68 -19.71
C LYS A 76 3.81 29.12 -19.70
N ASP A 77 3.54 29.89 -20.74
CA ASP A 77 3.91 31.31 -20.84
C ASP A 77 3.04 32.25 -19.99
N SER A 78 1.97 31.75 -19.36
CA SER A 78 1.18 32.49 -18.37
C SER A 78 1.80 32.49 -16.97
N GLU A 79 2.88 31.73 -16.77
CA GLU A 79 3.63 31.71 -15.50
C GLU A 79 4.27 33.08 -15.22
N THR A 80 3.98 33.63 -14.05
CA THR A 80 4.63 34.86 -13.59
C THR A 80 6.10 34.61 -13.27
N ALA A 81 6.90 35.67 -13.15
CA ALA A 81 8.30 35.56 -12.70
C ALA A 81 8.48 34.91 -11.31
N ALA A 82 7.40 34.82 -10.52
CA ALA A 82 7.39 34.18 -9.21
C ALA A 82 7.01 32.68 -9.25
N GLY A 83 6.71 32.13 -10.44
CA GLY A 83 6.25 30.75 -10.58
C GLY A 83 4.75 30.55 -10.38
N GLU A 84 3.99 31.64 -10.46
CA GLU A 84 2.56 31.62 -10.17
C GLU A 84 1.76 31.55 -11.46
N VAL A 85 0.71 30.73 -11.45
CA VAL A 85 -0.31 30.69 -12.50
C VAL A 85 -1.60 31.23 -11.91
N VAL A 86 -2.07 32.35 -12.45
CA VAL A 86 -3.30 32.99 -11.98
C VAL A 86 -4.44 32.66 -12.90
N ILE A 87 -5.49 32.10 -12.32
CA ILE A 87 -6.68 31.63 -13.05
C ILE A 87 -7.81 32.50 -12.60
N THR A 88 -8.33 33.27 -13.55
CA THR A 88 -9.37 34.24 -13.29
C THR A 88 -10.74 33.61 -13.49
N ALA A 89 -11.76 34.20 -12.86
CA ALA A 89 -13.16 33.78 -12.97
C ALA A 89 -13.42 32.36 -12.45
N VAL A 90 -12.71 31.94 -11.41
CA VAL A 90 -13.01 30.67 -10.73
C VAL A 90 -14.26 30.85 -9.87
N PRO A 91 -15.31 30.02 -10.05
CA PRO A 91 -16.52 30.14 -9.25
C PRO A 91 -16.21 29.88 -7.76
N PRO A 92 -16.77 30.68 -6.83
CA PRO A 92 -16.63 30.40 -5.42
C PRO A 92 -17.38 29.12 -5.03
N GLY A 93 -16.85 28.41 -4.04
CA GLY A 93 -17.45 27.19 -3.52
C GLY A 93 -16.66 26.63 -2.35
N GLU A 94 -17.29 25.75 -1.57
CA GLU A 94 -16.67 25.08 -0.42
C GLU A 94 -16.61 23.57 -0.65
N GLY A 95 -15.58 22.92 -0.11
CA GLY A 95 -15.41 21.47 -0.15
C GLY A 95 -15.21 20.91 -1.56
N MET A 96 -14.66 21.69 -2.50
CA MET A 96 -14.46 21.25 -3.88
C MET A 96 -13.24 20.31 -4.00
N THR A 97 -13.22 19.54 -5.07
CA THR A 97 -12.04 18.78 -5.51
C THR A 97 -11.36 19.56 -6.62
N LEU A 98 -10.08 19.90 -6.41
CA LEU A 98 -9.23 20.52 -7.42
C LEU A 98 -8.27 19.47 -7.99
N ARG A 99 -8.46 19.17 -9.26
CA ARG A 99 -7.57 18.35 -10.05
C ARG A 99 -6.74 19.23 -10.96
N VAL A 100 -5.44 18.96 -11.06
CA VAL A 100 -4.49 19.71 -11.87
C VAL A 100 -3.68 18.72 -12.69
N VAL A 101 -3.60 18.95 -14.00
CA VAL A 101 -2.89 18.11 -14.96
C VAL A 101 -1.97 18.98 -15.79
N ALA A 102 -0.67 18.70 -15.80
CA ALA A 102 0.25 19.29 -16.75
C ALA A 102 0.30 18.44 -18.03
N CYS A 103 0.15 19.07 -19.18
CA CYS A 103 0.07 18.42 -20.49
C CYS A 103 1.30 18.70 -21.33
N SER A 104 1.63 17.79 -22.24
CA SER A 104 2.56 17.97 -23.35
C SER A 104 1.86 17.50 -24.62
N GLY A 105 1.35 18.44 -25.42
CA GLY A 105 0.41 18.13 -26.50
C GLY A 105 -0.89 17.51 -25.97
N ALA A 106 -1.23 16.30 -26.44
CA ALA A 106 -2.40 15.55 -25.93
C ALA A 106 -2.05 14.66 -24.73
N SER A 107 -0.78 14.51 -24.38
CA SER A 107 -0.35 13.61 -23.31
C SER A 107 -0.38 14.30 -21.96
N THR A 108 -0.97 13.63 -20.97
CA THR A 108 -0.87 13.97 -19.55
C THR A 108 0.52 13.58 -19.07
N VAL A 109 1.36 14.55 -18.70
CA VAL A 109 2.75 14.32 -18.25
C VAL A 109 2.92 14.47 -16.74
N TRP A 110 2.11 15.32 -16.11
CA TRP A 110 2.01 15.41 -14.65
C TRP A 110 0.56 15.54 -14.24
N ALA A 111 0.19 15.05 -13.07
CA ALA A 111 -1.16 15.20 -12.58
C ALA A 111 -1.21 15.11 -11.05
N GLY A 112 -2.25 15.70 -10.47
CA GLY A 112 -2.42 15.77 -9.03
C GLY A 112 -3.85 16.17 -8.68
N GLU A 113 -4.28 15.78 -7.49
CA GLU A 113 -5.62 16.05 -6.99
C GLU A 113 -5.57 16.43 -5.51
N THR A 114 -6.39 17.39 -5.13
CA THR A 114 -6.59 17.79 -3.73
C THR A 114 -8.08 18.00 -3.48
N HIS A 115 -8.56 17.60 -2.30
CA HIS A 115 -9.96 17.70 -1.91
C HIS A 115 -10.15 18.76 -0.82
N GLY A 116 -11.40 19.16 -0.58
CA GLY A 116 -11.70 20.13 0.48
C GLY A 116 -11.24 21.55 0.13
N VAL A 117 -11.18 21.88 -1.16
CA VAL A 117 -10.77 23.21 -1.63
C VAL A 117 -11.91 24.20 -1.48
N ASP A 118 -11.65 25.23 -0.68
CA ASP A 118 -12.55 26.37 -0.53
C ASP A 118 -12.05 27.55 -1.36
N ILE A 119 -12.95 28.09 -2.20
CA ILE A 119 -12.73 29.28 -3.01
C ILE A 119 -13.76 30.31 -2.59
N PHE A 120 -13.28 31.40 -1.99
CA PHE A 120 -14.12 32.47 -1.50
C PHE A 120 -14.18 33.62 -2.51
N GLU A 121 -15.34 34.24 -2.62
CA GLU A 121 -15.50 35.42 -3.48
C GLU A 121 -14.58 36.55 -2.99
N ASN A 122 -13.86 37.18 -3.92
CA ASN A 122 -12.96 38.31 -3.65
C ASN A 122 -11.78 38.01 -2.69
N LEU A 123 -11.45 36.74 -2.45
CA LEU A 123 -10.25 36.33 -1.72
C LEU A 123 -9.36 35.44 -2.59
N LYS A 124 -8.05 35.59 -2.44
CA LYS A 124 -7.09 34.67 -3.06
C LYS A 124 -7.10 33.36 -2.29
N SER A 125 -7.46 32.26 -2.96
CA SER A 125 -7.30 30.91 -2.42
C SER A 125 -5.98 30.31 -2.90
N PHE A 126 -5.29 29.61 -2.00
CA PHE A 126 -3.99 28.97 -2.25
C PHE A 126 -4.04 27.47 -1.94
N PRO A 127 -4.87 26.68 -2.67
CA PRO A 127 -4.85 25.24 -2.46
C PRO A 127 -3.51 24.67 -2.90
N SER A 128 -2.99 23.76 -2.08
CA SER A 128 -1.79 23.01 -2.41
C SER A 128 -2.19 21.77 -3.19
N VAL A 129 -1.68 21.64 -4.42
CA VAL A 129 -1.87 20.45 -5.24
C VAL A 129 -0.52 19.81 -5.48
N PHE A 130 -0.43 18.52 -5.16
CA PHE A 130 0.78 17.74 -5.41
C PHE A 130 0.72 17.15 -6.82
N LEU A 131 1.58 17.64 -7.71
CA LEU A 131 1.71 17.09 -9.07
C LEU A 131 2.77 15.99 -9.11
N THR A 132 2.40 14.87 -9.73
CA THR A 132 3.21 13.68 -9.90
C THR A 132 3.36 13.40 -11.40
N PRO A 133 4.54 13.02 -11.92
CA PRO A 133 4.59 12.56 -13.30
C PRO A 133 3.69 11.34 -13.47
N THR A 134 3.01 11.21 -14.60
CA THR A 134 1.92 10.23 -14.77
C THR A 134 2.41 8.82 -15.09
N ASP A 135 3.64 8.74 -15.56
CA ASP A 135 4.45 7.55 -15.72
C ASP A 135 5.32 7.27 -14.49
N GLU A 136 5.22 8.10 -13.44
CA GLU A 136 6.02 7.98 -12.23
C GLU A 136 5.19 7.84 -10.94
N VAL A 137 5.79 7.20 -9.94
CA VAL A 137 5.16 6.97 -8.63
C VAL A 137 5.62 8.02 -7.61
N ALA A 138 4.91 9.13 -7.47
CA ALA A 138 5.41 10.17 -6.57
C ALA A 138 5.16 9.87 -5.07
N CYS A 139 6.17 10.15 -4.26
CA CYS A 139 6.07 10.16 -2.81
C CYS A 139 5.30 11.40 -2.34
N THR A 140 4.11 11.23 -1.79
CA THR A 140 3.42 12.30 -1.04
C THR A 140 4.06 12.40 0.34
N GLY A 141 5.19 13.07 0.43
CA GLY A 141 5.87 13.35 1.69
C GLY A 141 7.36 13.05 1.63
N THR A 142 8.16 14.09 1.85
CA THR A 142 9.55 13.87 2.26
C THR A 142 9.54 13.39 3.70
N ALA A 143 10.06 12.19 3.94
CA ALA A 143 10.41 11.69 5.28
C ALA A 143 11.46 12.58 5.98
N VAL A 144 12.04 13.56 5.28
CA VAL A 144 13.09 14.44 5.80
C VAL A 144 12.70 15.90 5.60
N SER A 145 12.41 16.59 6.71
CA SER A 145 12.43 18.06 6.91
C SER A 145 11.16 18.92 6.84
N ALA A 146 9.95 18.36 6.74
CA ALA A 146 8.78 19.07 7.27
C ALA A 146 8.51 18.56 8.69
N ASP A 147 8.75 19.38 9.71
CA ASP A 147 8.43 19.13 11.14
C ASP A 147 6.92 18.86 11.42
N ARG A 148 6.12 18.66 10.36
CA ARG A 148 4.68 18.41 10.36
C ARG A 148 4.25 17.30 9.38
N ALA A 149 5.18 16.56 8.77
CA ALA A 149 4.78 15.42 7.95
C ALA A 149 4.01 14.39 8.79
N ALA A 150 2.93 13.86 8.23
CA ALA A 150 2.09 12.84 8.84
C ALA A 150 2.93 11.63 9.26
N ARG A 151 3.16 11.48 10.57
CA ARG A 151 3.86 10.34 11.13
C ARG A 151 2.88 9.47 11.89
N LEU A 152 3.07 8.16 11.79
CA LEU A 152 2.44 7.23 12.71
C LEU A 152 2.78 7.63 14.14
N SER A 153 1.85 7.40 15.08
CA SER A 153 2.10 7.63 16.51
C SER A 153 3.28 6.80 17.05
N GLU A 154 3.61 5.70 16.38
CA GLU A 154 4.81 4.91 16.60
C GLU A 154 5.25 4.19 15.30
N PRO A 155 6.54 3.84 15.14
CA PRO A 155 6.98 3.01 14.01
C PRO A 155 6.28 1.65 14.04
N ARG A 156 5.84 1.13 12.89
CA ARG A 156 5.15 -0.17 12.80
C ARG A 156 5.54 -0.97 11.57
N ALA A 157 6.07 -2.16 11.81
CA ALA A 157 6.33 -3.17 10.79
C ALA A 157 5.23 -4.21 10.74
N PHE A 158 4.91 -4.72 9.55
CA PHE A 158 3.87 -5.74 9.38
C PHE A 158 2.54 -5.39 10.05
N ALA A 159 2.14 -4.11 10.03
CA ALA A 159 0.82 -3.71 10.47
C ALA A 159 -0.26 -4.32 9.56
N ALA A 160 -1.43 -4.58 10.12
CA ALA A 160 -2.60 -4.86 9.30
C ALA A 160 -3.12 -3.54 8.73
N LEU A 161 -3.60 -3.57 7.49
CA LEU A 161 -4.12 -2.38 6.80
C LEU A 161 -5.58 -2.62 6.41
N ALA A 162 -6.41 -1.62 6.64
CA ALA A 162 -7.75 -1.50 6.09
C ALA A 162 -7.95 -0.05 5.63
N ALA A 163 -8.80 0.20 4.64
CA ALA A 163 -9.10 1.55 4.20
C ALA A 163 -10.53 1.63 3.67
N ASP A 164 -11.15 2.79 3.88
CA ASP A 164 -12.42 3.21 3.28
C ASP A 164 -12.16 4.36 2.29
N ALA A 165 -13.21 5.13 1.96
CA ALA A 165 -13.10 6.25 1.02
C ALA A 165 -12.30 7.44 1.56
N ASP A 166 -12.32 7.63 2.87
CA ASP A 166 -11.83 8.84 3.55
C ASP A 166 -10.60 8.55 4.40
N TYR A 167 -10.48 7.31 4.90
CA TYR A 167 -9.50 6.92 5.88
C TYR A 167 -8.76 5.64 5.51
N ALA A 168 -7.51 5.56 5.96
CA ALA A 168 -6.79 4.30 6.07
C ALA A 168 -6.41 4.04 7.53
N TYR A 169 -6.39 2.77 7.92
CA TYR A 169 -6.11 2.31 9.27
C TYR A 169 -4.86 1.45 9.26
N VAL A 170 -3.86 1.87 10.06
CA VAL A 170 -2.63 1.11 10.31
C VAL A 170 -2.74 0.48 11.69
N ILE A 171 -2.96 -0.83 11.74
CA ILE A 171 -3.40 -1.55 12.93
C ILE A 171 -2.32 -2.51 13.42
N GLY A 172 -1.89 -2.34 14.67
CA GLY A 172 -0.92 -3.22 15.32
C GLY A 172 0.47 -3.12 14.69
N GLY A 173 1.06 -4.24 14.29
CA GLY A 173 2.43 -4.31 13.80
C GLY A 173 3.48 -4.38 14.91
N PHE A 174 4.76 -4.41 14.55
CA PHE A 174 5.89 -4.51 15.47
C PHE A 174 6.65 -3.18 15.54
N ASN A 175 6.86 -2.69 16.76
CA ASN A 175 7.27 -1.31 16.98
C ASN A 175 8.74 -1.10 17.32
N VAL A 176 9.43 -2.14 17.83
CA VAL A 176 10.86 -2.15 18.14
C VAL A 176 11.38 -3.57 17.93
N TYR A 177 12.52 -3.66 17.25
CA TYR A 177 13.20 -4.92 17.00
C TYR A 177 14.51 -5.00 17.80
N SER A 178 14.71 -6.11 18.49
CA SER A 178 15.99 -6.46 19.12
C SER A 178 16.33 -7.93 18.86
N VAL A 179 17.59 -8.18 18.52
CA VAL A 179 18.13 -9.54 18.34
C VAL A 179 18.01 -10.40 19.59
N SER A 180 18.06 -9.81 20.79
CA SER A 180 18.06 -10.55 22.06
C SER A 180 16.66 -10.83 22.61
N THR A 181 15.71 -9.92 22.36
CA THR A 181 14.35 -9.99 22.93
C THR A 181 13.27 -10.26 21.89
N GLY A 182 13.62 -10.22 20.60
CA GLY A 182 12.65 -10.25 19.50
C GLY A 182 12.00 -8.89 19.26
N ALA A 183 10.86 -8.91 18.58
CA ALA A 183 9.98 -7.76 18.43
C ALA A 183 8.63 -8.04 19.08
N GLU A 184 8.09 -7.05 19.79
CA GLU A 184 6.77 -7.12 20.42
C GLU A 184 5.75 -6.42 19.52
N ALA A 185 4.58 -7.02 19.39
CA ALA A 185 3.50 -6.41 18.63
C ALA A 185 2.84 -5.26 19.43
N SER A 186 2.27 -4.32 18.70
CA SER A 186 1.52 -3.18 19.24
C SER A 186 0.03 -3.46 19.36
N LEU A 187 -0.61 -2.70 20.24
CA LEU A 187 -2.07 -2.55 20.32
C LEU A 187 -2.57 -1.35 19.51
N GLY A 188 -1.68 -0.44 19.12
CA GLY A 188 -2.06 0.84 18.59
C GLY A 188 -2.75 0.74 17.23
N VAL A 189 -3.62 1.71 16.98
CA VAL A 189 -4.20 1.97 15.67
C VAL A 189 -3.90 3.42 15.32
N ASP A 190 -3.40 3.65 14.11
CA ASP A 190 -3.31 4.98 13.54
C ASP A 190 -4.31 5.09 12.40
N ARG A 191 -4.98 6.25 12.31
CA ARG A 191 -5.89 6.60 11.24
C ARG A 191 -5.24 7.68 10.40
N TYR A 192 -5.03 7.37 9.13
CA TYR A 192 -4.67 8.33 8.11
C TYR A 192 -5.93 8.97 7.54
N ASP A 193 -6.05 10.28 7.66
CA ASP A 193 -7.07 11.08 6.98
C ASP A 193 -6.53 11.49 5.60
N ARG A 194 -7.20 11.01 4.55
CA ARG A 194 -6.78 11.24 3.17
C ARG A 194 -6.90 12.70 2.76
N VAL A 195 -7.94 13.39 3.23
CA VAL A 195 -8.21 14.79 2.88
C VAL A 195 -7.20 15.70 3.57
N ALA A 196 -6.96 15.48 4.87
CA ALA A 196 -5.97 16.24 5.61
C ALA A 196 -4.53 15.83 5.29
N SER A 197 -4.34 14.65 4.70
CA SER A 197 -3.03 14.00 4.54
C SER A 197 -2.28 13.88 5.86
N GLU A 198 -2.97 13.52 6.94
CA GLU A 198 -2.45 13.47 8.30
C GLU A 198 -2.75 12.14 9.00
N PHE A 199 -1.80 11.65 9.80
CA PHE A 199 -2.04 10.54 10.73
C PHE A 199 -2.52 11.08 12.07
N SER A 200 -3.46 10.35 12.67
CA SER A 200 -3.98 10.60 14.01
C SER A 200 -4.05 9.28 14.78
N ALA A 201 -3.83 9.31 16.09
CA ALA A 201 -4.01 8.14 16.93
C ALA A 201 -5.49 7.73 16.95
N GLY A 202 -5.79 6.50 16.52
CA GLY A 202 -7.14 5.95 16.43
C GLY A 202 -7.63 5.25 17.69
N GLY A 203 -6.74 4.95 18.64
CA GLY A 203 -7.06 4.13 19.81
C GLY A 203 -6.32 2.81 19.78
N GLY A 204 -6.99 1.70 20.09
CA GLY A 204 -6.28 0.42 20.12
C GLY A 204 -7.10 -0.86 20.23
N LEU A 205 -6.41 -1.95 19.92
CA LEU A 205 -6.85 -3.33 20.07
C LEU A 205 -6.89 -3.77 21.54
N LYS A 206 -7.56 -4.89 21.80
CA LYS A 206 -7.50 -5.62 23.08
C LYS A 206 -6.33 -6.60 23.12
N ALA A 207 -5.98 -7.20 21.98
CA ALA A 207 -4.84 -8.10 21.86
C ALA A 207 -3.78 -7.52 20.94
N LYS A 208 -2.50 -7.69 21.32
CA LYS A 208 -1.37 -7.24 20.50
C LYS A 208 -1.32 -8.09 19.23
N ARG A 209 -1.13 -7.45 18.08
CA ARG A 209 -1.12 -8.14 16.79
C ARG A 209 -0.11 -7.54 15.83
N GLY A 210 0.85 -8.33 15.38
CA GLY A 210 1.65 -8.03 14.19
C GLY A 210 1.47 -9.12 13.14
N MET A 211 1.62 -8.77 11.86
CA MET A 211 1.28 -9.63 10.71
C MET A 211 -0.18 -10.14 10.75
N ALA A 212 -1.09 -9.42 11.39
CA ALA A 212 -2.51 -9.71 11.33
C ALA A 212 -3.09 -9.39 9.95
N TYR A 213 -4.33 -9.81 9.73
CA TYR A 213 -5.14 -9.35 8.62
C TYR A 213 -6.23 -8.42 9.14
N ALA A 214 -6.57 -7.40 8.36
CA ALA A 214 -7.66 -6.47 8.66
C ALA A 214 -8.63 -6.43 7.48
N GLN A 215 -9.93 -6.47 7.80
CA GLN A 215 -11.05 -6.39 6.88
C GLN A 215 -11.89 -5.18 7.27
N LEU A 216 -12.11 -4.25 6.35
CA LEU A 216 -13.15 -3.25 6.51
C LEU A 216 -14.52 -3.91 6.32
N LEU A 217 -15.43 -3.70 7.27
CA LEU A 217 -16.82 -4.17 7.21
C LEU A 217 -17.72 -3.11 6.57
N SER A 218 -18.86 -3.53 6.03
CA SER A 218 -19.83 -2.64 5.39
C SER A 218 -20.38 -1.53 6.29
N ASP A 219 -20.28 -1.67 7.62
CA ASP A 219 -20.68 -0.67 8.61
C ASP A 219 -19.55 0.27 9.05
N GLY A 220 -18.40 0.23 8.38
CA GLY A 220 -17.24 1.08 8.66
C GLY A 220 -16.36 0.60 9.80
N ARG A 221 -16.71 -0.48 10.49
CA ARG A 221 -15.83 -1.10 11.49
C ARG A 221 -14.75 -1.94 10.82
N VAL A 222 -13.69 -2.27 11.56
CA VAL A 222 -12.59 -3.10 11.06
C VAL A 222 -12.49 -4.39 11.85
N ARG A 223 -12.67 -5.53 11.19
CA ARG A 223 -12.34 -6.84 11.76
C ARG A 223 -10.85 -7.08 11.64
N VAL A 224 -10.21 -7.46 12.74
CA VAL A 224 -8.79 -7.80 12.79
C VAL A 224 -8.66 -9.23 13.28
N PHE A 225 -7.88 -10.07 12.58
CA PHE A 225 -7.72 -11.47 12.96
C PHE A 225 -6.32 -12.02 12.71
N GLY A 226 -6.00 -13.08 13.44
CA GLY A 226 -4.70 -13.76 13.37
C GLY A 226 -3.56 -12.87 13.85
N GLY A 227 -2.38 -13.08 13.26
CA GLY A 227 -1.14 -12.40 13.60
C GLY A 227 -0.35 -13.10 14.70
N ALA A 228 0.64 -12.40 15.24
CA ALA A 228 1.47 -12.83 16.37
C ALA A 228 1.67 -11.66 17.34
N THR A 229 1.76 -11.96 18.64
CA THR A 229 2.09 -10.99 19.69
C THR A 229 3.58 -10.71 19.76
N LYS A 230 4.41 -11.63 19.28
CA LYS A 230 5.87 -11.54 19.34
C LYS A 230 6.51 -12.23 18.14
N LEU A 231 7.59 -11.62 17.64
CA LEU A 231 8.53 -12.23 16.71
C LEU A 231 9.82 -12.56 17.41
N LYS A 232 10.36 -13.76 17.15
CA LYS A 232 11.68 -14.20 17.62
C LYS A 232 12.62 -14.34 16.44
N ILE A 233 13.91 -14.13 16.69
CA ILE A 233 14.97 -14.42 15.72
C ILE A 233 15.88 -15.49 16.29
N ALA A 234 16.08 -16.55 15.52
CA ALA A 234 17.04 -17.59 15.84
C ALA A 234 18.38 -17.16 15.28
N GLN A 235 19.30 -16.71 16.15
CA GLN A 235 20.71 -16.60 15.79
C GLN A 235 21.38 -17.97 15.98
N GLY A 236 21.32 -18.81 14.96
CA GLY A 236 22.05 -20.07 14.94
C GLY A 236 23.46 -19.89 14.36
N GLY A 237 24.45 -19.48 15.15
CA GLY A 237 25.87 -19.47 14.73
C GLY A 237 26.16 -18.63 13.47
N THR A 238 26.97 -19.16 12.53
CA THR A 238 27.30 -18.52 11.24
C THR A 238 26.11 -18.46 10.26
N ALA A 239 24.94 -18.97 10.64
CA ALA A 239 23.78 -19.01 9.77
C ALA A 239 22.97 -17.71 9.80
N LYS A 240 22.31 -17.42 8.68
CA LYS A 240 21.43 -16.26 8.46
C LYS A 240 20.33 -16.20 9.54
N PRO A 241 20.03 -15.01 10.11
CA PRO A 241 18.94 -14.85 11.06
C PRO A 241 17.61 -15.25 10.42
N ALA A 242 16.82 -16.08 11.12
CA ALA A 242 15.48 -16.48 10.69
C ALA A 242 14.45 -15.87 11.63
N ILE A 243 13.41 -15.26 11.06
CA ILE A 243 12.27 -14.73 11.80
C ILE A 243 11.26 -15.84 11.96
N TYR A 244 10.74 -15.99 13.18
CA TYR A 244 9.65 -16.91 13.42
C TYR A 244 8.70 -16.38 14.49
N ALA A 245 7.43 -16.74 14.33
CA ALA A 245 6.43 -16.70 15.38
C ALA A 245 6.24 -18.11 15.93
N SER A 246 5.96 -18.24 17.23
CA SER A 246 5.51 -19.48 17.83
C SER A 246 4.00 -19.41 18.07
N ALA A 247 3.31 -20.56 18.16
CA ALA A 247 1.89 -20.57 18.53
C ALA A 247 1.63 -20.03 19.94
N VAL A 248 2.60 -20.11 20.86
CA VAL A 248 2.50 -19.45 22.17
C VAL A 248 2.54 -17.93 22.08
N ASP A 249 2.98 -17.40 20.94
CA ASP A 249 2.98 -15.97 20.62
C ASP A 249 1.73 -15.62 19.77
N THR A 250 0.64 -16.38 19.88
CA THR A 250 -0.65 -16.02 19.25
C THR A 250 -1.44 -15.05 20.12
N PRO A 251 -2.24 -14.15 19.53
CA PRO A 251 -3.12 -13.26 20.29
C PRO A 251 -4.11 -14.05 21.12
N SER A 252 -4.47 -13.54 22.31
CA SER A 252 -5.42 -14.18 23.23
C SER A 252 -6.83 -14.35 22.66
N SER A 253 -7.15 -13.65 21.57
CA SER A 253 -8.34 -13.88 20.77
C SER A 253 -7.99 -14.08 19.30
N ALA A 254 -8.70 -14.98 18.64
CA ALA A 254 -8.57 -15.21 17.21
C ALA A 254 -8.89 -13.96 16.38
N SER A 255 -9.92 -13.22 16.78
CA SER A 255 -10.35 -12.00 16.11
C SER A 255 -10.93 -10.98 17.10
N GLU A 256 -11.00 -9.74 16.65
CA GLU A 256 -11.66 -8.62 17.32
C GLU A 256 -12.17 -7.60 16.29
N ILE A 257 -13.25 -6.89 16.63
CA ILE A 257 -13.81 -5.78 15.85
C ILE A 257 -13.38 -4.47 16.49
N TYR A 258 -12.56 -3.71 15.76
CA TYR A 258 -12.21 -2.33 16.05
C TYR A 258 -13.27 -1.38 15.46
N ASP A 259 -13.75 -0.45 16.27
CA ASP A 259 -14.70 0.59 15.87
C ASP A 259 -13.96 1.94 15.76
N PRO A 260 -13.72 2.45 14.54
CA PRO A 260 -13.04 3.72 14.33
C PRO A 260 -13.75 4.94 14.93
N SER A 261 -15.06 4.87 15.14
CA SER A 261 -15.83 5.99 15.68
C SER A 261 -15.61 6.20 17.18
N THR A 262 -15.28 5.11 17.90
CA THR A 262 -15.02 5.12 19.35
C THR A 262 -13.54 4.91 19.68
N GLY A 263 -12.75 4.39 18.74
CA GLY A 263 -11.37 3.98 18.95
C GLY A 263 -11.20 2.74 19.83
N VAL A 264 -12.28 1.96 19.99
CA VAL A 264 -12.33 0.80 20.90
C VAL A 264 -12.50 -0.49 20.12
N SER A 265 -11.78 -1.53 20.55
CA SER A 265 -11.94 -2.90 20.03
C SER A 265 -12.76 -3.81 20.96
N THR A 266 -13.50 -4.74 20.35
CA THR A 266 -14.30 -5.78 21.00
C THR A 266 -13.89 -7.17 20.51
N VAL A 267 -13.66 -8.12 21.42
CA VAL A 267 -13.21 -9.47 21.04
C VAL A 267 -14.35 -10.26 20.42
N GLU A 268 -14.11 -10.90 19.27
CA GLU A 268 -15.01 -11.93 18.73
C GLU A 268 -14.62 -13.29 19.33
N GLU A 269 -15.56 -13.97 19.98
CA GLU A 269 -15.34 -15.32 20.52
C GLU A 269 -15.28 -16.34 19.37
N VAL A 270 -14.06 -16.58 18.88
CA VAL A 270 -13.77 -17.56 17.82
C VAL A 270 -12.61 -18.44 18.27
N ALA A 271 -12.60 -19.71 17.83
CA ALA A 271 -11.51 -20.64 18.08
C ALA A 271 -10.16 -20.03 17.68
N THR A 272 -9.12 -20.27 18.50
CA THR A 272 -7.77 -19.75 18.31
C THR A 272 -7.27 -19.98 16.89
N LEU A 273 -6.77 -18.92 16.25
CA LEU A 273 -6.13 -19.02 14.95
C LEU A 273 -4.65 -19.41 15.11
N PRO A 274 -4.08 -20.13 14.12
CA PRO A 274 -2.64 -20.26 13.97
C PRO A 274 -1.98 -18.88 13.86
N ALA A 275 -0.68 -18.81 14.16
CA ALA A 275 0.08 -17.60 13.90
C ALA A 275 0.23 -17.39 12.39
N LEU A 276 0.18 -16.14 11.93
CA LEU A 276 0.46 -15.77 10.52
C LEU A 276 -0.44 -16.46 9.47
N PRO A 277 -1.77 -16.52 9.66
CA PRO A 277 -2.65 -17.01 8.61
C PRO A 277 -2.61 -16.03 7.43
N VAL A 278 -2.79 -16.54 6.22
CA VAL A 278 -3.08 -15.68 5.06
C VAL A 278 -4.57 -15.35 5.04
N GLY A 279 -4.89 -14.08 4.88
CA GLY A 279 -6.26 -13.58 4.89
C GLY A 279 -6.76 -13.19 3.50
N VAL A 280 -8.06 -13.31 3.26
CA VAL A 280 -8.75 -12.76 2.09
C VAL A 280 -10.14 -12.25 2.48
N THR A 281 -10.56 -11.16 1.86
CA THR A 281 -11.87 -10.54 2.05
C THR A 281 -12.79 -10.81 0.86
N LEU A 282 -14.05 -11.12 1.14
CA LEU A 282 -15.14 -11.45 0.22
C LEU A 282 -16.40 -10.69 0.67
N GLY A 283 -16.43 -9.38 0.45
CA GLY A 283 -17.43 -8.50 1.07
C GLY A 283 -17.31 -8.54 2.61
N ASP A 284 -18.41 -8.83 3.30
CA ASP A 284 -18.45 -8.96 4.78
C ASP A 284 -17.93 -10.32 5.30
N VAL A 285 -17.55 -11.22 4.40
CA VAL A 285 -16.92 -12.50 4.72
C VAL A 285 -15.41 -12.38 4.64
N ALA A 286 -14.68 -12.92 5.59
CA ALA A 286 -13.24 -13.09 5.48
C ALA A 286 -12.83 -14.54 5.73
N LEU A 287 -11.75 -14.98 5.09
CA LEU A 287 -11.11 -16.26 5.38
C LEU A 287 -9.73 -16.03 6.00
N ALA A 288 -9.40 -16.81 7.02
CA ALA A 288 -8.04 -17.02 7.51
C ALA A 288 -7.62 -18.45 7.14
N ILE A 289 -6.56 -18.58 6.35
CA ILE A 289 -6.12 -19.86 5.81
C ILE A 289 -4.69 -20.14 6.30
N GLY A 290 -4.50 -21.34 6.83
CA GLY A 290 -3.21 -21.88 7.20
C GLY A 290 -2.50 -21.09 8.31
N GLY A 291 -1.17 -20.99 8.20
CA GLY A 291 -0.29 -20.37 9.19
C GLY A 291 0.61 -21.37 9.91
N VAL A 292 1.16 -20.96 11.04
CA VAL A 292 2.09 -21.74 11.88
C VAL A 292 1.37 -22.18 13.15
N GLU A 293 1.36 -23.49 13.38
CA GLU A 293 0.87 -24.12 14.60
C GLU A 293 2.02 -24.32 15.61
N ASP A 294 1.69 -24.89 16.78
CA ASP A 294 2.62 -25.02 17.90
C ASP A 294 3.87 -25.83 17.53
N GLY A 295 5.05 -25.36 17.95
CA GLY A 295 6.35 -25.99 17.65
C GLY A 295 7.51 -25.03 17.34
N GLY A 296 7.25 -23.82 16.85
CA GLY A 296 8.30 -22.86 16.47
C GLY A 296 9.23 -23.37 15.35
N VAL A 297 9.90 -22.43 14.69
CA VAL A 297 10.81 -22.76 13.58
C VAL A 297 12.05 -23.49 14.11
N GLY A 298 12.35 -24.70 13.62
CA GLY A 298 13.52 -25.49 14.03
C GLY A 298 13.31 -26.67 15.01
N ASN A 299 12.10 -26.91 15.53
CA ASN A 299 11.83 -27.96 16.53
C ASN A 299 10.67 -28.92 16.16
N GLY A 300 10.54 -29.29 14.89
CA GLY A 300 9.43 -30.14 14.43
C GLY A 300 8.17 -29.33 14.12
N GLU A 301 8.35 -28.35 13.23
CA GLU A 301 7.34 -27.40 12.76
C GLU A 301 6.03 -28.10 12.37
N ARG A 302 4.91 -27.50 12.77
CA ARG A 302 3.59 -27.87 12.28
C ARG A 302 2.98 -26.66 11.61
N PHE A 303 2.67 -26.79 10.34
CA PHE A 303 1.90 -25.78 9.62
C PHE A 303 0.42 -26.12 9.74
N SER A 304 -0.42 -25.09 9.68
CA SER A 304 -1.85 -25.31 9.78
C SER A 304 -2.47 -25.59 8.43
N ALA A 305 -3.37 -26.56 8.41
CA ALA A 305 -4.32 -26.78 7.31
C ALA A 305 -5.67 -26.09 7.58
N ASN A 306 -5.82 -25.39 8.71
CA ASN A 306 -7.11 -24.82 9.10
C ASN A 306 -7.50 -23.66 8.18
N VAL A 307 -8.78 -23.63 7.84
CA VAL A 307 -9.46 -22.53 7.18
C VAL A 307 -10.56 -22.07 8.11
N THR A 308 -10.53 -20.82 8.52
CA THR A 308 -11.58 -20.20 9.32
C THR A 308 -12.26 -19.13 8.50
N ARG A 309 -13.57 -19.23 8.38
CA ARG A 309 -14.44 -18.24 7.75
C ARG A 309 -15.09 -17.39 8.82
N PHE A 310 -14.95 -16.08 8.71
CA PHE A 310 -15.61 -15.07 9.53
C PHE A 310 -16.77 -14.46 8.74
N ALA A 311 -17.96 -14.41 9.33
CA ALA A 311 -19.13 -13.79 8.74
C ALA A 311 -20.08 -13.27 9.83
N ALA A 312 -21.08 -12.46 9.47
CA ALA A 312 -22.08 -11.96 10.41
C ALA A 312 -22.85 -13.08 11.14
N ALA A 313 -23.03 -14.24 10.48
CA ALA A 313 -23.67 -15.41 11.07
C ALA A 313 -22.77 -16.19 12.07
N GLY A 314 -21.54 -15.72 12.31
CA GLY A 314 -20.54 -16.37 13.14
C GLY A 314 -19.40 -16.98 12.33
N ALA A 315 -18.43 -17.55 13.05
CA ALA A 315 -17.28 -18.20 12.45
C ALA A 315 -17.53 -19.69 12.19
N SER A 316 -16.98 -20.21 11.10
CA SER A 316 -16.97 -21.65 10.79
C SER A 316 -15.58 -22.07 10.34
N SER A 317 -15.13 -23.27 10.70
CA SER A 317 -13.80 -23.76 10.32
C SER A 317 -13.87 -25.12 9.63
N ALA A 318 -12.93 -25.35 8.72
CA ALA A 318 -12.66 -26.64 8.11
C ALA A 318 -11.15 -26.79 7.85
N THR A 319 -10.71 -27.91 7.28
CA THR A 319 -9.29 -28.23 7.13
C THR A 319 -8.99 -28.62 5.70
N LEU A 320 -7.92 -28.06 5.14
CA LEU A 320 -7.37 -28.42 3.83
C LEU A 320 -6.77 -29.83 3.87
N SER A 321 -6.59 -30.42 2.69
CA SER A 321 -5.89 -31.72 2.52
C SER A 321 -4.41 -31.67 2.95
N ALA A 322 -3.81 -30.48 2.93
CA ALA A 322 -2.44 -30.23 3.33
C ALA A 322 -2.29 -28.85 4.00
N PRO A 323 -1.40 -28.73 5.01
CA PRO A 323 -1.02 -27.45 5.59
C PRO A 323 -0.56 -26.39 4.58
N ARG A 324 -0.74 -25.11 4.93
CA ARG A 324 -0.36 -23.97 4.08
C ARG A 324 0.28 -22.88 4.90
N PHE A 325 1.60 -22.72 4.79
CA PHE A 325 2.29 -21.54 5.29
C PHE A 325 2.87 -20.70 4.16
N GLY A 326 2.62 -19.39 4.16
CA GLY A 326 3.08 -18.50 3.09
C GLY A 326 2.41 -18.76 1.73
N ALA A 327 1.21 -19.34 1.72
CA ALA A 327 0.41 -19.47 0.51
C ALA A 327 -0.12 -18.10 0.04
N THR A 328 -0.39 -18.01 -1.26
CA THR A 328 -1.12 -16.89 -1.84
C THR A 328 -2.61 -17.19 -1.85
N VAL A 329 -3.43 -16.21 -1.51
CA VAL A 329 -4.88 -16.34 -1.55
C VAL A 329 -5.47 -15.21 -2.38
N VAL A 330 -6.30 -15.55 -3.35
CA VAL A 330 -6.90 -14.61 -4.30
C VAL A 330 -8.40 -14.86 -4.39
N ALA A 331 -9.21 -13.82 -4.19
CA ALA A 331 -10.63 -13.86 -4.46
C ALA A 331 -10.87 -13.91 -5.98
N LEU A 332 -11.57 -14.94 -6.47
CA LEU A 332 -11.99 -15.05 -7.86
C LEU A 332 -13.40 -14.47 -8.07
N THR A 333 -14.26 -14.61 -7.06
CA THR A 333 -15.60 -14.01 -6.95
C THR A 333 -15.87 -13.63 -5.50
N ASP A 334 -17.07 -13.13 -5.20
CA ASP A 334 -17.54 -12.85 -3.83
C ASP A 334 -17.71 -14.10 -2.96
N THR A 335 -17.57 -15.30 -3.54
CA THR A 335 -17.69 -16.57 -2.80
C THR A 335 -16.57 -17.54 -3.09
N LEU A 336 -15.84 -17.38 -4.19
CA LEU A 336 -14.84 -18.35 -4.63
C LEU A 336 -13.44 -17.79 -4.45
N VAL A 337 -12.58 -18.59 -3.82
CA VAL A 337 -11.20 -18.23 -3.52
C VAL A 337 -10.25 -19.27 -4.11
N LEU A 338 -9.15 -18.81 -4.68
CA LEU A 338 -7.98 -19.62 -5.01
C LEU A 338 -6.95 -19.55 -3.88
N VAL A 339 -6.54 -20.70 -3.37
CA VAL A 339 -5.32 -20.85 -2.54
C VAL A 339 -4.24 -21.48 -3.39
N TRP A 340 -3.08 -20.83 -3.49
CA TRP A 340 -1.98 -21.27 -4.33
C TRP A 340 -0.67 -21.35 -3.54
N GLY A 341 0.02 -22.48 -3.66
CA GLY A 341 1.34 -22.68 -3.04
C GLY A 341 1.33 -22.76 -1.52
N GLY A 342 2.37 -22.18 -0.93
CA GLY A 342 2.70 -22.32 0.49
C GLY A 342 3.60 -23.53 0.77
N ASN A 343 4.00 -23.67 2.03
CA ASN A 343 4.87 -24.73 2.52
C ASN A 343 4.07 -25.78 3.30
N VAL A 344 4.28 -27.05 2.97
CA VAL A 344 3.78 -28.25 3.64
C VAL A 344 4.97 -28.98 4.25
N ASP A 345 5.13 -28.90 5.56
CA ASP A 345 6.16 -29.61 6.35
C ASP A 345 7.61 -29.52 5.80
N GLY A 346 7.94 -28.41 5.14
CA GLY A 346 9.24 -28.16 4.51
C GLY A 346 9.19 -28.14 2.98
N ASP A 347 8.23 -28.84 2.37
CA ASP A 347 8.10 -28.95 0.92
C ASP A 347 7.09 -27.94 0.34
N PRO A 348 7.38 -27.31 -0.81
CA PRO A 348 6.42 -26.44 -1.47
C PRO A 348 5.18 -27.23 -1.88
N ALA A 349 4.01 -26.74 -1.49
CA ALA A 349 2.74 -27.31 -1.91
C ALA A 349 2.59 -27.14 -3.43
N ASN A 350 2.51 -28.25 -4.15
CA ASN A 350 2.46 -28.26 -5.61
C ASN A 350 1.04 -28.20 -6.19
N ASN A 351 0.02 -28.05 -5.34
CA ASN A 351 -1.39 -28.02 -5.73
C ASN A 351 -2.05 -26.69 -5.31
N GLY A 352 -2.93 -26.19 -6.17
CA GLY A 352 -3.89 -25.15 -5.81
C GLY A 352 -5.17 -25.75 -5.24
N VAL A 353 -5.91 -24.96 -4.46
CA VAL A 353 -7.22 -25.35 -3.92
C VAL A 353 -8.21 -24.24 -4.20
N LEU A 354 -9.37 -24.58 -4.75
CA LEU A 354 -10.52 -23.67 -4.78
C LEU A 354 -11.34 -23.85 -3.50
N ILE A 355 -11.74 -22.74 -2.89
CA ILE A 355 -12.60 -22.71 -1.70
C ILE A 355 -13.89 -21.97 -2.05
N ASP A 356 -15.03 -22.64 -1.92
CA ASP A 356 -16.34 -21.98 -1.91
C ASP A 356 -16.72 -21.53 -0.49
N ALA A 357 -16.66 -20.22 -0.27
CA ALA A 357 -16.98 -19.53 0.95
C ALA A 357 -18.38 -18.90 0.96
N GLY A 358 -19.25 -19.26 0.01
CA GLY A 358 -20.64 -18.80 -0.02
C GLY A 358 -21.47 -19.27 1.18
N GLY A 359 -21.12 -20.43 1.75
CA GLY A 359 -21.77 -21.02 2.92
C GLY A 359 -20.83 -21.26 4.10
N ALA A 360 -21.34 -21.97 5.11
CA ALA A 360 -20.49 -22.53 6.16
C ALA A 360 -19.48 -23.51 5.55
N LEU A 361 -18.23 -23.46 6.02
CA LEU A 361 -17.19 -24.33 5.48
C LEU A 361 -17.46 -25.80 5.82
N SER A 362 -17.23 -26.67 4.85
CA SER A 362 -17.30 -28.13 4.98
C SER A 362 -16.27 -28.78 4.05
N ALA A 363 -16.04 -30.08 4.16
CA ALA A 363 -15.10 -30.79 3.29
C ALA A 363 -15.43 -30.66 1.79
N THR A 364 -16.71 -30.48 1.43
CA THR A 364 -17.13 -30.30 0.03
C THR A 364 -16.93 -28.87 -0.48
N ALA A 365 -16.54 -27.94 0.38
CA ALA A 365 -16.21 -26.58 -0.02
C ALA A 365 -14.83 -26.48 -0.72
N PHE A 366 -14.05 -27.56 -0.72
CA PHE A 366 -12.70 -27.60 -1.24
C PHE A 366 -12.63 -28.40 -2.53
N THR A 367 -12.01 -27.83 -3.56
CA THR A 367 -11.68 -28.54 -4.81
C THR A 367 -10.18 -28.43 -5.05
N ASP A 368 -9.46 -29.55 -4.89
CA ASP A 368 -8.06 -29.63 -5.26
C ASP A 368 -7.91 -29.48 -6.78
N LEU A 369 -7.00 -28.60 -7.21
CA LEU A 369 -6.78 -28.32 -8.62
C LEU A 369 -5.80 -29.32 -9.25
N SER A 370 -6.17 -29.81 -10.43
CA SER A 370 -5.24 -30.49 -11.32
C SER A 370 -4.32 -29.48 -11.99
N VAL A 371 -3.03 -29.56 -11.70
CA VAL A 371 -2.02 -28.59 -12.18
C VAL A 371 -1.36 -29.11 -13.45
N THR A 372 -1.35 -28.29 -14.51
CA THR A 372 -0.58 -28.51 -15.75
C THR A 372 0.42 -27.38 -15.97
N GLY A 373 1.47 -27.63 -16.76
CA GLY A 373 2.50 -26.63 -17.08
C GLY A 373 3.67 -26.68 -16.11
N ALA A 374 4.21 -25.51 -15.74
CA ALA A 374 5.32 -25.43 -14.80
C ALA A 374 4.89 -25.87 -13.39
N THR A 375 5.63 -26.80 -12.79
CA THR A 375 5.25 -27.45 -11.52
C THR A 375 5.91 -26.84 -10.29
N SER A 376 6.84 -25.91 -10.46
CA SER A 376 7.45 -25.22 -9.33
C SER A 376 6.50 -24.12 -8.84
N VAL A 377 6.00 -24.28 -7.62
CA VAL A 377 5.05 -23.34 -7.03
C VAL A 377 5.79 -22.36 -6.11
N PRO A 378 5.62 -21.04 -6.28
CA PRO A 378 6.28 -20.07 -5.43
C PRO A 378 5.68 -20.10 -4.02
N ILE A 379 6.51 -19.74 -3.03
CA ILE A 379 6.07 -19.48 -1.66
C ILE A 379 6.21 -17.99 -1.35
N PHE A 380 5.47 -17.51 -0.34
CA PHE A 380 5.41 -16.09 0.01
C PHE A 380 5.10 -15.19 -1.19
N ALA A 381 4.28 -15.71 -2.10
CA ALA A 381 3.90 -15.02 -3.30
C ALA A 381 2.68 -14.12 -3.04
N SER A 382 2.56 -13.07 -3.84
CA SER A 382 1.36 -12.27 -3.94
C SER A 382 0.66 -12.57 -5.26
N GLY A 383 -0.66 -12.40 -5.29
CA GLY A 383 -1.47 -12.78 -6.43
C GLY A 383 -2.60 -11.82 -6.69
N ALA A 384 -2.95 -11.63 -7.96
CA ALA A 384 -4.03 -10.75 -8.38
C ALA A 384 -4.76 -11.30 -9.60
N VAL A 385 -6.10 -11.16 -9.61
CA VAL A 385 -6.91 -11.49 -10.79
C VAL A 385 -6.77 -10.37 -11.82
N VAL A 386 -6.24 -10.70 -13.00
CA VAL A 386 -6.17 -9.75 -14.11
C VAL A 386 -7.47 -9.70 -14.90
N GLY A 387 -8.14 -10.85 -15.04
CA GLY A 387 -9.44 -10.93 -15.71
C GLY A 387 -9.87 -12.37 -15.99
N LYS A 388 -10.67 -12.53 -17.04
CA LYS A 388 -11.02 -13.83 -17.61
C LYS A 388 -10.57 -13.89 -19.07
N ASP A 389 -10.18 -15.07 -19.52
CA ASP A 389 -9.91 -15.29 -20.94
C ASP A 389 -11.23 -15.41 -21.75
N LEU A 390 -11.11 -15.58 -23.06
CA LEU A 390 -12.27 -15.73 -23.97
C LEU A 390 -13.14 -16.96 -23.66
N SER A 391 -12.60 -17.93 -22.93
CA SER A 391 -13.32 -19.14 -22.49
C SER A 391 -13.95 -18.97 -21.10
N GLY A 392 -13.83 -17.78 -20.48
CA GLY A 392 -14.36 -17.49 -19.15
C GLY A 392 -13.51 -18.03 -18.00
N ARG A 393 -12.30 -18.54 -18.26
CA ARG A 393 -11.37 -19.03 -17.23
C ARG A 393 -10.67 -17.84 -16.58
N TYR A 394 -10.44 -17.91 -15.27
CA TYR A 394 -9.77 -16.81 -14.56
C TYR A 394 -8.29 -16.78 -14.93
N GLN A 395 -7.77 -15.59 -15.15
CA GLN A 395 -6.35 -15.33 -15.27
C GLN A 395 -5.87 -14.67 -13.98
N VAL A 396 -4.96 -15.34 -13.27
CA VAL A 396 -4.37 -14.88 -12.02
C VAL A 396 -2.87 -14.76 -12.21
N VAL A 397 -2.31 -13.60 -11.91
CA VAL A 397 -0.86 -13.42 -11.89
C VAL A 397 -0.37 -13.69 -10.48
N ILE A 398 0.66 -14.52 -10.36
CA ILE A 398 1.34 -14.82 -9.10
C ILE A 398 2.79 -14.38 -9.22
N ALA A 399 3.26 -13.61 -8.24
CA ALA A 399 4.63 -13.12 -8.17
C ALA A 399 5.26 -13.52 -6.83
N GLY A 400 6.44 -14.14 -6.87
CA GLY A 400 7.16 -14.59 -5.67
C GLY A 400 8.45 -15.32 -6.04
N GLY A 401 8.87 -16.31 -5.25
CA GLY A 401 9.98 -17.16 -5.66
C GLY A 401 9.99 -18.53 -4.99
N ASN A 402 10.91 -19.38 -5.44
CA ASN A 402 11.05 -20.76 -4.98
C ASN A 402 11.92 -20.84 -3.72
N VAL A 403 11.70 -21.84 -2.89
CA VAL A 403 12.64 -22.19 -1.81
C VAL A 403 13.87 -22.89 -2.40
N ILE A 404 15.09 -22.40 -2.10
CA ILE A 404 16.33 -23.10 -2.52
C ILE A 404 16.58 -24.34 -1.68
N ASN A 405 16.30 -24.25 -0.39
CA ASN A 405 16.60 -25.30 0.58
C ASN A 405 15.44 -25.42 1.55
N ALA A 406 14.62 -26.45 1.36
CA ALA A 406 13.64 -26.95 2.32
C ALA A 406 14.36 -27.51 3.56
N GLY A 407 15.00 -26.62 4.34
CA GLY A 407 15.52 -26.96 5.65
C GLY A 407 14.41 -26.85 6.70
N PRO A 408 14.56 -27.50 7.88
CA PRO A 408 13.60 -27.44 9.00
C PRO A 408 13.57 -26.08 9.71
N THR A 409 14.02 -25.02 9.02
CA THR A 409 14.08 -23.66 9.51
C THR A 409 13.65 -22.76 8.37
N PHE A 410 12.78 -21.79 8.64
CA PHE A 410 12.21 -20.78 7.75
C PHE A 410 13.00 -20.63 6.44
N PRO A 411 12.35 -20.73 5.26
CA PRO A 411 13.00 -20.67 3.95
C PRO A 411 14.03 -19.54 3.90
N ARG A 412 15.31 -19.90 4.01
CA ARG A 412 16.39 -18.92 4.23
C ARG A 412 16.81 -18.22 2.95
N ASP A 413 16.44 -18.78 1.81
CA ASP A 413 16.75 -18.28 0.49
C ASP A 413 15.57 -18.53 -0.46
N VAL A 414 15.08 -17.44 -1.05
CA VAL A 414 14.20 -17.48 -2.20
C VAL A 414 15.08 -17.52 -3.45
N ALA A 415 15.16 -18.66 -4.14
CA ALA A 415 15.74 -18.71 -5.49
C ALA A 415 14.69 -18.31 -6.50
N ALA A 416 15.20 -17.77 -7.60
CA ALA A 416 14.47 -17.73 -8.85
C ALA A 416 13.10 -17.09 -8.65
N ALA A 417 13.14 -15.79 -8.40
CA ALA A 417 12.10 -14.86 -8.85
C ALA A 417 11.23 -15.47 -9.95
N ARG A 418 9.94 -15.62 -9.64
CA ARG A 418 8.93 -16.09 -10.58
C ARG A 418 7.80 -15.10 -10.65
N LEU A 419 7.35 -14.95 -11.87
CA LEU A 419 6.08 -14.37 -12.20
C LEU A 419 5.41 -15.43 -13.06
N ASP A 420 4.24 -15.89 -12.65
CA ASP A 420 3.48 -16.95 -13.32
C ASP A 420 2.08 -16.42 -13.61
N VAL A 421 1.55 -16.76 -14.78
CA VAL A 421 0.14 -16.57 -15.11
C VAL A 421 -0.56 -17.92 -14.94
N LEU A 422 -1.49 -17.98 -13.98
CA LEU A 422 -2.38 -19.11 -13.77
C LEU A 422 -3.65 -18.91 -14.59
N THR A 423 -3.97 -19.88 -15.44
CA THR A 423 -5.28 -19.95 -16.09
C THR A 423 -6.12 -20.99 -15.36
N VAL A 424 -7.07 -20.53 -14.55
CA VAL A 424 -7.88 -21.36 -13.64
C VAL A 424 -9.24 -21.62 -14.25
N ASP A 425 -9.52 -22.91 -14.50
CA ASP A 425 -10.83 -23.39 -14.91
C ASP A 425 -11.56 -23.98 -13.70
N VAL A 426 -12.53 -23.20 -13.20
CA VAL A 426 -13.36 -23.58 -12.05
C VAL A 426 -14.27 -24.75 -12.37
N GLY A 427 -14.74 -24.87 -13.62
CA GLY A 427 -15.68 -25.92 -14.01
C GLY A 427 -15.04 -27.30 -14.05
N THR A 428 -13.77 -27.37 -14.44
CA THR A 428 -13.00 -28.63 -14.48
C THR A 428 -12.12 -28.85 -13.25
N GLY A 429 -11.98 -27.86 -12.37
CA GLY A 429 -11.04 -27.93 -11.25
C GLY A 429 -9.60 -28.09 -11.74
N SER A 430 -9.21 -27.34 -12.77
CA SER A 430 -7.87 -27.39 -13.36
C SER A 430 -7.22 -26.03 -13.43
N VAL A 431 -5.89 -26.03 -13.47
CA VAL A 431 -5.09 -24.81 -13.60
C VAL A 431 -3.87 -25.06 -14.46
N ASN A 432 -3.69 -24.19 -15.45
CA ASN A 432 -2.49 -24.18 -16.28
C ASN A 432 -1.55 -23.06 -15.84
N VAL A 433 -0.31 -23.42 -15.50
CA VAL A 433 0.73 -22.50 -15.05
C VAL A 433 1.64 -22.13 -16.21
N THR A 434 1.67 -20.85 -16.56
CA THR A 434 2.52 -20.31 -17.63
C THR A 434 3.56 -19.35 -17.05
N PRO A 435 4.85 -19.73 -17.02
CA PRO A 435 5.90 -18.84 -16.54
C PRO A 435 6.07 -17.60 -17.39
N VAL A 436 6.44 -16.51 -16.74
CA VAL A 436 6.79 -15.24 -17.36
C VAL A 436 8.30 -15.07 -17.37
N THR A 437 8.85 -14.72 -18.53
CA THR A 437 10.26 -14.32 -18.63
C THR A 437 10.45 -12.91 -18.09
N LEU A 438 11.12 -12.80 -16.94
CA LEU A 438 11.41 -11.52 -16.29
C LEU A 438 12.58 -10.74 -16.92
N GLY A 439 13.38 -11.37 -17.79
CA GLY A 439 14.56 -10.75 -18.36
C GLY A 439 15.54 -10.26 -17.29
N GLY A 440 15.99 -9.00 -17.41
CA GLY A 440 16.89 -8.36 -16.44
C GLY A 440 16.25 -8.08 -15.07
N LEU A 441 14.93 -8.16 -14.96
CA LEU A 441 14.19 -7.79 -13.75
C LEU A 441 14.00 -8.97 -12.78
N ALA A 442 14.59 -10.13 -13.07
CA ALA A 442 14.56 -11.27 -12.16
C ALA A 442 15.03 -10.86 -10.75
N GLY A 443 16.03 -9.98 -10.61
CA GLY A 443 16.49 -9.47 -9.32
C GLY A 443 15.39 -8.86 -8.45
N SER A 444 14.46 -8.11 -9.04
CA SER A 444 13.38 -7.38 -8.35
C SER A 444 12.32 -8.31 -7.73
N PHE A 445 12.26 -9.56 -8.17
CA PHE A 445 11.32 -10.58 -7.68
C PHE A 445 11.97 -11.64 -6.78
N THR A 446 13.29 -11.56 -6.50
CA THR A 446 13.99 -12.55 -5.62
C THR A 446 13.64 -12.42 -4.13
N ARG A 447 12.56 -11.73 -3.82
CA ARG A 447 12.24 -11.24 -2.48
C ARG A 447 10.96 -11.90 -1.98
N ALA A 448 10.96 -12.34 -0.73
CA ALA A 448 9.77 -12.89 -0.08
C ALA A 448 8.85 -11.75 0.41
N ALA A 449 7.55 -12.02 0.46
CA ALA A 449 6.53 -11.12 0.99
C ALA A 449 6.43 -9.77 0.27
N GLY A 450 6.58 -9.78 -1.06
CA GLY A 450 6.17 -8.66 -1.89
C GLY A 450 4.65 -8.57 -2.00
N SER A 451 4.16 -7.45 -2.52
CA SER A 451 2.74 -7.19 -2.73
C SER A 451 2.49 -6.93 -4.21
N LEU A 452 1.49 -7.60 -4.78
CA LEU A 452 1.01 -7.36 -6.13
C LEU A 452 -0.30 -6.60 -6.03
N SER A 453 -0.39 -5.45 -6.70
CA SER A 453 -1.59 -4.63 -6.72
C SER A 453 -2.03 -4.38 -8.14
N LYS A 454 -3.33 -4.52 -8.41
CA LYS A 454 -3.94 -4.04 -9.66
C LYS A 454 -4.04 -2.52 -9.66
N LEU A 455 -3.70 -1.89 -10.77
CA LEU A 455 -3.84 -0.46 -11.06
C LEU A 455 -5.15 -0.20 -11.80
N SER A 456 -5.60 1.06 -11.89
CA SER A 456 -6.88 1.41 -12.54
C SER A 456 -6.88 1.07 -14.04
N ASP A 457 -5.75 1.19 -14.71
CA ASP A 457 -5.57 0.76 -16.12
C ASP A 457 -5.50 -0.76 -16.32
N GLY A 458 -5.67 -1.55 -15.26
CA GLY A 458 -5.69 -3.00 -15.30
C GLY A 458 -4.32 -3.67 -15.28
N SER A 459 -3.22 -2.92 -15.39
CA SER A 459 -1.88 -3.45 -15.13
C SER A 459 -1.67 -3.74 -13.64
N LEU A 460 -0.58 -4.42 -13.32
CA LEU A 460 -0.22 -4.79 -11.97
C LEU A 460 1.08 -4.09 -11.58
N ALA A 461 1.14 -3.54 -10.38
CA ALA A 461 2.38 -3.10 -9.77
C ALA A 461 2.82 -4.12 -8.73
N TRP A 462 4.05 -4.60 -8.88
CA TRP A 462 4.75 -5.40 -7.89
C TRP A 462 5.63 -4.49 -7.03
N PHE A 463 5.38 -4.57 -5.73
CA PHE A 463 6.15 -3.89 -4.71
C PHE A 463 7.00 -4.94 -4.01
N GLY A 464 8.31 -4.75 -4.07
CA GLY A 464 9.29 -5.70 -3.60
C GLY A 464 9.13 -6.09 -2.12
N GLY A 465 9.73 -7.23 -1.78
CA GLY A 465 9.81 -7.75 -0.41
C GLY A 465 11.24 -7.68 0.16
N PHE A 466 11.55 -8.53 1.13
CA PHE A 466 12.89 -8.56 1.70
C PHE A 466 13.85 -9.47 0.93
N THR A 467 15.09 -8.99 0.72
CA THR A 467 16.20 -9.84 0.31
C THR A 467 16.53 -10.73 1.49
N ALA A 468 16.37 -12.04 1.33
CA ALA A 468 16.65 -13.00 2.39
C ALA A 468 18.09 -12.81 2.90
N PHE A 469 18.19 -12.42 4.18
CA PHE A 469 19.38 -12.02 4.95
C PHE A 469 20.70 -12.55 4.39
N GLN A 470 21.37 -11.82 3.49
CA GLN A 470 22.74 -12.18 3.13
C GLN A 470 23.67 -11.83 4.30
N SER A 471 24.74 -12.61 4.47
CA SER A 471 25.72 -12.47 5.56
C SER A 471 26.50 -11.15 5.53
N ASN A 472 26.29 -10.33 4.50
CA ASN A 472 26.82 -8.98 4.40
C ASN A 472 25.65 -7.98 4.20
N PRO A 473 24.96 -7.58 5.27
CA PRO A 473 23.82 -6.67 5.23
C PRO A 473 24.23 -5.20 5.08
N ILE A 474 25.54 -4.93 5.05
CA ILE A 474 26.03 -3.61 4.73
C ILE A 474 25.80 -3.46 3.23
N CYS A 475 25.00 -2.47 2.84
CA CYS A 475 25.18 -1.78 1.58
C CYS A 475 26.66 -1.40 1.50
N GLY A 476 27.50 -2.32 1.02
CA GLY A 476 28.90 -2.05 0.82
C GLY A 476 28.99 -0.83 -0.08
N ALA A 477 30.12 -0.14 -0.09
CA ALA A 477 30.31 1.05 -0.93
C ALA A 477 30.09 0.84 -2.46
N GLY A 478 29.61 -0.33 -2.90
CA GLY A 478 29.03 -0.56 -4.21
C GLY A 478 27.53 -0.87 -4.13
N ASN A 479 26.72 0.06 -4.64
CA ASN A 479 25.45 0.01 -5.39
C ASN A 479 24.41 -1.14 -5.25
N ASP A 480 24.61 -2.19 -4.48
CA ASP A 480 23.62 -3.27 -4.28
C ASP A 480 22.65 -2.93 -3.12
N CYS A 481 22.23 -1.67 -3.06
CA CYS A 481 21.02 -1.32 -2.32
C CYS A 481 19.83 -1.99 -3.02
N ILE A 482 18.75 -2.20 -2.26
CA ILE A 482 17.45 -2.66 -2.76
C ILE A 482 17.18 -1.97 -4.11
N PRO A 483 16.98 -2.69 -5.23
CA PRO A 483 16.39 -2.07 -6.41
C PRO A 483 15.02 -1.59 -5.94
N SER A 484 14.92 -0.28 -5.75
CA SER A 484 13.76 0.53 -5.37
C SER A 484 12.65 0.52 -6.44
N ASP A 485 12.66 -0.52 -7.26
CA ASP A 485 12.05 -0.55 -8.57
C ASP A 485 10.66 -1.13 -8.38
N ILE A 486 9.66 -0.29 -8.53
CA ILE A 486 8.29 -0.76 -8.69
C ILE A 486 8.23 -1.38 -10.07
N VAL A 487 7.86 -2.65 -10.10
CA VAL A 487 7.78 -3.38 -11.35
C VAL A 487 6.34 -3.39 -11.83
N ARG A 488 6.11 -2.74 -12.98
CA ARG A 488 4.81 -2.78 -13.64
C ARG A 488 4.72 -3.98 -14.57
N VAL A 489 3.63 -4.74 -14.48
CA VAL A 489 3.35 -5.95 -15.27
C VAL A 489 2.01 -5.78 -15.96
N THR A 490 2.00 -5.88 -17.28
CA THR A 490 0.76 -5.93 -18.07
C THR A 490 0.56 -7.35 -18.60
N VAL A 491 -0.65 -7.88 -18.43
CA VAL A 491 -1.05 -9.17 -18.99
C VAL A 491 -2.14 -8.93 -20.03
N ASP A 492 -1.93 -9.43 -21.24
CA ASP A 492 -2.92 -9.35 -22.30
C ASP A 492 -4.04 -10.38 -22.08
N GLY A 493 -5.26 -10.05 -22.50
CA GLY A 493 -6.43 -10.93 -22.37
C GLY A 493 -6.34 -12.25 -23.16
N LEU A 494 -5.29 -12.42 -23.96
CA LEU A 494 -4.99 -13.64 -24.71
C LEU A 494 -4.06 -14.61 -23.95
N GLY A 495 -3.55 -14.22 -22.78
CA GLY A 495 -2.58 -15.03 -22.02
C GLY A 495 -1.25 -15.21 -22.76
N SER A 496 -0.96 -14.33 -23.73
CA SER A 496 0.11 -14.39 -24.72
C SER A 496 1.09 -13.22 -24.56
N ALA A 497 1.77 -13.20 -23.42
CA ALA A 497 3.16 -12.78 -23.23
C ALA A 497 3.81 -11.63 -24.05
N THR A 498 3.09 -10.57 -24.42
CA THR A 498 3.74 -9.24 -24.44
C THR A 498 3.70 -8.69 -23.03
N GLN A 499 4.56 -9.26 -22.19
CA GLN A 499 4.74 -8.81 -20.82
C GLN A 499 5.77 -7.70 -20.86
N THR A 500 5.29 -6.47 -20.96
CA THR A 500 6.18 -5.33 -20.75
C THR A 500 6.34 -5.21 -19.25
N VAL A 501 7.55 -5.51 -18.82
CA VAL A 501 7.96 -5.29 -17.44
C VAL A 501 8.79 -4.00 -17.46
N THR A 502 8.20 -2.92 -16.97
CA THR A 502 8.84 -1.60 -16.94
C THR A 502 9.16 -1.25 -15.50
N GLU A 503 10.39 -0.82 -15.26
CA GLU A 503 10.79 -0.15 -14.02
C GLU A 503 10.07 1.21 -13.97
N VAL A 504 9.31 1.44 -12.91
CA VAL A 504 8.62 2.70 -12.69
C VAL A 504 9.46 3.55 -11.73
N THR A 505 10.02 4.64 -12.26
CA THR A 505 10.67 5.73 -11.51
C THR A 505 9.58 6.53 -10.79
N PRO A 506 9.79 7.16 -9.62
CA PRO A 506 11.01 7.31 -8.86
C PRO A 506 11.29 6.09 -8.00
N ARG A 507 12.60 5.89 -7.83
CA ARG A 507 13.17 5.06 -6.78
C ARG A 507 12.58 5.49 -5.44
N LEU A 508 11.71 4.67 -4.90
CA LEU A 508 11.26 4.86 -3.53
C LEU A 508 12.41 4.46 -2.61
N ASP A 509 13.16 5.46 -2.15
CA ASP A 509 14.07 5.36 -1.00
C ASP A 509 13.25 5.22 0.28
N LEU A 510 12.44 4.16 0.32
CA LEU A 510 11.91 3.65 1.55
C LEU A 510 13.10 3.04 2.29
N ASN A 511 13.28 3.44 3.54
CA ASN A 511 13.91 2.55 4.52
C ASN A 511 12.96 1.36 4.81
N VAL A 512 12.51 0.64 3.77
CA VAL A 512 11.99 -0.72 3.93
C VAL A 512 13.19 -1.52 4.34
N GLY A 513 13.36 -1.68 5.64
CA GLY A 513 14.25 -2.74 6.04
C GLY A 513 13.62 -4.11 5.82
N PRO A 514 14.34 -5.19 6.17
CA PRO A 514 14.08 -6.58 5.77
C PRO A 514 12.71 -7.20 6.11
N LEU A 515 11.70 -6.44 6.49
CA LEU A 515 10.42 -6.93 6.98
C LEU A 515 9.22 -6.52 6.10
N GLY A 516 9.36 -6.74 4.78
CA GLY A 516 8.25 -6.71 3.81
C GLY A 516 7.51 -5.38 3.63
N ALA A 517 6.60 -5.34 2.66
CA ALA A 517 5.71 -4.22 2.42
C ALA A 517 4.26 -4.70 2.27
N ARG A 518 3.31 -3.91 2.74
CA ARG A 518 1.87 -4.10 2.47
C ARG A 518 1.32 -2.85 1.82
N ALA A 519 0.37 -3.06 0.92
CA ALA A 519 -0.37 -2.00 0.26
C ALA A 519 -1.87 -2.17 0.55
N VAL A 520 -2.58 -1.07 0.71
CA VAL A 520 -4.04 -1.03 0.73
C VAL A 520 -4.54 -0.03 -0.30
N VAL A 521 -5.64 -0.36 -0.97
CA VAL A 521 -6.36 0.52 -1.91
C VAL A 521 -7.17 1.52 -1.12
N LEU A 522 -7.02 2.82 -1.40
CA LEU A 522 -7.93 3.85 -0.89
C LEU A 522 -9.11 4.01 -1.86
N GLY A 523 -10.22 4.60 -1.39
CA GLY A 523 -11.45 4.68 -2.21
C GLY A 523 -11.35 5.50 -3.50
N ASP A 524 -10.31 6.33 -3.66
CA ASP A 524 -10.01 7.08 -4.89
C ASP A 524 -9.09 6.32 -5.86
N GLY A 525 -8.79 5.05 -5.57
CA GLY A 525 -7.88 4.24 -6.38
C GLY A 525 -6.41 4.41 -6.01
N SER A 526 -6.07 5.40 -5.17
CA SER A 526 -4.73 5.56 -4.63
C SER A 526 -4.35 4.41 -3.69
N ARG A 527 -3.12 4.41 -3.19
CA ARG A 527 -2.58 3.32 -2.37
C ARG A 527 -1.89 3.88 -1.14
N LEU A 528 -2.11 3.26 0.02
CA LEU A 528 -1.25 3.45 1.18
C LEU A 528 -0.32 2.24 1.31
N PHE A 529 0.97 2.52 1.40
CA PHE A 529 1.99 1.51 1.64
C PHE A 529 2.50 1.64 3.06
N THR A 530 2.71 0.50 3.69
CA THR A 530 3.46 0.43 4.94
C THR A 530 4.57 -0.58 4.78
N GLY A 531 5.79 -0.19 5.14
CA GLY A 531 6.96 -1.05 5.18
C GLY A 531 7.91 -0.63 6.31
N GLY A 532 8.90 -1.46 6.59
CA GLY A 532 9.93 -1.27 7.63
C GLY A 532 10.14 -2.55 8.44
N ILE A 533 11.37 -3.05 8.68
CA ILE A 533 12.32 -2.61 9.72
C ILE A 533 13.75 -2.75 9.24
N GLU A 534 14.55 -1.68 9.25
CA GLU A 534 16.01 -1.73 9.01
C GLU A 534 16.71 -2.43 10.18
N THR A 535 17.52 -3.46 9.93
CA THR A 535 18.12 -4.27 11.00
C THR A 535 19.66 -4.25 11.01
N ILE A 536 20.22 -4.15 12.21
CA ILE A 536 21.28 -4.96 12.87
C ILE A 536 22.25 -4.09 13.67
N THR A 537 22.49 -2.83 13.30
CA THR A 537 23.46 -1.96 14.01
C THR A 537 22.86 -0.73 14.68
N GLN A 538 21.63 -0.33 14.36
CA GLN A 538 20.97 0.81 15.03
C GLN A 538 19.92 0.34 16.05
N THR A 539 19.99 0.90 17.25
CA THR A 539 19.12 0.61 18.40
C THR A 539 17.75 1.31 18.35
N THR A 540 17.46 2.05 17.29
CA THR A 540 16.28 2.91 17.17
C THR A 540 15.74 2.85 15.75
N LEU A 541 14.44 2.57 15.62
CA LEU A 541 13.73 2.59 14.34
C LEU A 541 13.51 4.04 13.89
N ALA A 542 13.69 4.30 12.59
CA ALA A 542 13.11 5.48 11.97
C ALA A 542 11.58 5.37 11.97
N THR A 543 10.90 6.47 12.28
CA THR A 543 9.43 6.58 12.32
C THR A 543 8.77 6.64 10.94
N ASP A 544 9.52 6.35 9.89
CA ASP A 544 9.19 6.81 8.55
C ASP A 544 8.38 5.71 7.85
N ALA A 545 7.06 5.76 8.03
CA ALA A 545 6.15 5.17 7.06
C ALA A 545 6.03 6.14 5.89
N SER A 546 6.27 5.67 4.66
CA SER A 546 6.07 6.52 3.49
C SER A 546 4.78 6.14 2.78
N LEU A 547 3.95 7.15 2.58
CA LEU A 547 2.78 7.07 1.73
C LEU A 547 3.20 7.29 0.27
N VAL A 548 2.68 6.44 -0.60
CA VAL A 548 2.96 6.51 -2.03
C VAL A 548 1.64 6.58 -2.76
N ARG A 549 1.30 7.76 -3.27
CA ARG A 549 0.05 7.98 -3.97
C ARG A 549 0.26 7.66 -5.45
N TYR A 550 -0.51 6.71 -5.98
CA TYR A 550 -0.58 6.46 -7.41
C TYR A 550 -2.03 6.61 -7.85
N ASP A 551 -2.34 7.72 -8.48
CA ASP A 551 -3.65 7.97 -9.07
C ASP A 551 -3.53 7.67 -10.56
N GLY A 552 -4.02 6.50 -10.98
CA GLY A 552 -4.21 6.27 -12.40
C GLY A 552 -5.47 7.03 -12.82
N PHE A 553 -5.27 8.16 -13.50
CA PHE A 553 -6.32 9.12 -13.82
C PHE A 553 -7.32 8.60 -14.86
N ASP A 554 -8.62 8.62 -14.54
CA ASP A 554 -9.68 8.04 -15.37
C ASP A 554 -10.11 8.94 -16.57
N ARG A 555 -9.74 10.23 -16.58
CA ARG A 555 -10.12 11.19 -17.63
C ARG A 555 -8.88 11.85 -18.25
N ASP A 556 -8.78 11.82 -19.57
CA ASP A 556 -7.67 12.43 -20.32
C ASP A 556 -7.92 13.93 -20.55
N LEU A 557 -7.69 14.74 -19.52
CA LEU A 557 -7.89 16.19 -19.58
C LEU A 557 -7.01 16.85 -20.66
N CYS A 558 -5.85 16.28 -20.97
CA CYS A 558 -4.97 16.83 -22.00
C CYS A 558 -5.49 16.57 -23.42
N GLY A 559 -6.08 15.40 -23.66
CA GLY A 559 -6.77 15.09 -24.91
C GLY A 559 -8.04 15.92 -25.12
N GLU A 560 -8.81 16.16 -24.05
CA GLU A 560 -10.08 16.88 -24.11
C GLU A 560 -9.93 18.41 -24.24
N PHE A 561 -8.86 18.97 -23.67
CA PHE A 561 -8.62 20.42 -23.66
C PHE A 561 -7.27 20.75 -24.34
N PRO A 562 -7.16 20.60 -25.67
CA PRO A 562 -5.98 21.02 -26.41
C PRO A 562 -5.80 22.54 -26.35
N LEU A 563 -4.55 23.03 -26.41
CA LEU A 563 -4.32 24.45 -26.70
C LEU A 563 -4.95 24.76 -28.05
N ALA A 564 -5.64 25.88 -28.13
CA ALA A 564 -6.03 26.44 -29.42
C ALA A 564 -4.75 26.60 -30.25
N THR A 565 -4.68 25.92 -31.39
CA THR A 565 -3.60 26.16 -32.37
C THR A 565 -3.65 27.64 -32.74
N PRO A 566 -2.53 28.38 -32.63
CA PRO A 566 -2.49 29.81 -32.88
C PRO A 566 -2.93 30.20 -34.30
#